data_AF-Q17VK0-F1
#
_entry.id   AF-Q17VK0-F1
#
_cell.length_a   1.000
_cell.length_b   1.000
_cell.length_c   1.000
_cell.angle_alpha   90.00
_cell.angle_beta   90.00
_cell.angle_gamma   90.00
#
_symmetry.space_group_name_H-M   'P 1'
#
loop_
_entity.id
_entity.type
_entity.pdbx_description
1 polymer ?
#
loop_
_entity_poly.entity_id
_entity_poly.type
_entity_poly.pdbx_seq_one_letter_code
_entity_poly.pdbx_strand_id
1 'polypeptide(L)'
;MRKVVFNASGILEAFDYRGVKIHQQEVQTSALLPITQKIVFKFNDRFFAVCEGVGDLDFKDYPKNLDFSALESETIENYLLNAKEPKNELQKALLADFLAVYDKNIEKQGYYLKPRFFCEREMQLIERVLK
;
A
#
# COMPACT_ATOMS: atom_id res chain seq x y z
N MET A 1 -6.17 2.51 13.32
CA MET A 1 -6.35 3.82 12.64
C MET A 1 -4.97 4.39 12.37
N ARG A 2 -4.83 5.21 11.33
CA ARG A 2 -3.58 5.90 11.00
C ARG A 2 -3.89 7.35 10.65
N LYS A 3 -3.02 8.27 11.06
CA LYS A 3 -3.14 9.67 10.69
C LYS A 3 -2.74 9.84 9.22
N VAL A 4 -3.64 10.41 8.44
CA VAL A 4 -3.45 10.70 7.01
C VAL A 4 -3.34 12.20 6.84
N VAL A 5 -2.31 12.66 6.14
CA VAL A 5 -2.00 14.07 5.88
C VAL A 5 -2.42 14.41 4.45
N PHE A 6 -3.14 15.51 4.30
CA PHE A 6 -3.71 16.00 3.04
C PHE A 6 -3.01 17.25 2.50
N ASN A 7 -2.24 17.94 3.36
CA ASN A 7 -1.53 19.21 3.06
C ASN A 7 -2.42 20.40 2.66
N ALA A 8 -3.74 20.24 2.61
CA ALA A 8 -4.73 21.28 2.35
C ALA A 8 -6.08 20.86 2.92
N SER A 9 -6.96 21.82 3.19
CA SER A 9 -8.36 21.54 3.50
C SER A 9 -9.09 21.05 2.25
N GLY A 10 -10.11 20.22 2.43
CA GLY A 10 -10.92 19.72 1.33
C GLY A 10 -11.98 18.73 1.77
N ILE A 11 -12.60 18.08 0.80
CA ILE A 11 -13.65 17.10 1.05
C ILE A 11 -13.03 15.71 1.06
N LEU A 12 -13.17 15.02 2.19
CA LEU A 12 -12.88 13.61 2.30
C LEU A 12 -14.16 12.81 2.14
N GLU A 13 -14.16 11.90 1.17
CA GLU A 13 -15.25 10.99 0.88
C GLU A 13 -14.81 9.54 1.20
N ALA A 14 -15.72 8.72 1.69
CA ALA A 14 -15.51 7.29 1.86
C ALA A 14 -16.56 6.49 1.08
N PHE A 15 -16.11 5.42 0.44
CA PHE A 15 -16.92 4.56 -0.42
C PHE A 15 -16.84 3.10 0.05
N ASP A 16 -17.94 2.37 -0.07
CA ASP A 16 -17.93 0.93 0.14
C ASP A 16 -17.31 0.17 -1.06
N TYR A 17 -17.23 -1.16 -0.94
CA TYR A 17 -16.68 -2.03 -1.98
C TYR A 17 -17.49 -2.05 -3.29
N ARG A 18 -18.71 -1.49 -3.30
CA ARG A 18 -19.56 -1.34 -4.50
C ARG A 18 -19.41 0.04 -5.15
N GLY A 19 -18.59 0.92 -4.56
CA GLY A 19 -18.43 2.30 -5.01
C GLY A 19 -19.56 3.24 -4.56
N VAL A 20 -20.38 2.84 -3.59
CA VAL A 20 -21.41 3.71 -3.02
C VAL A 20 -20.77 4.61 -1.97
N LYS A 21 -20.99 5.92 -2.06
CA LYS A 21 -20.54 6.89 -1.06
C LYS A 21 -21.29 6.64 0.25
N ILE A 22 -20.55 6.32 1.32
CA ILE A 22 -21.10 6.03 2.65
C ILE A 22 -20.85 7.14 3.66
N HIS A 23 -19.86 8.00 3.38
CA HIS A 23 -19.51 9.10 4.26
C HIS A 23 -18.86 10.25 3.49
N GLN A 24 -19.06 11.48 3.95
CA GLN A 24 -18.43 12.68 3.43
C GLN A 24 -18.24 13.67 4.58
N GLN A 25 -17.06 14.27 4.68
CA GLN A 25 -16.77 15.32 5.65
C GLN A 25 -15.74 16.30 5.09
N GLU A 26 -15.77 17.54 5.58
CA GLU A 26 -14.65 18.47 5.40
C GLU A 26 -13.52 18.10 6.36
N VAL A 27 -12.31 18.07 5.83
CA VAL A 27 -11.10 17.88 6.62
C VAL A 27 -10.19 19.08 6.41
N GLN A 28 -9.41 19.41 7.44
CA GLN A 28 -8.33 20.38 7.30
C GLN A 28 -7.10 19.67 6.71
N THR A 29 -5.95 19.75 7.36
CA THR A 29 -4.69 19.22 6.84
C THR A 29 -4.45 17.74 7.13
N SER A 30 -5.23 17.11 8.01
CA SER A 30 -5.12 15.68 8.32
C SER A 30 -6.39 15.09 8.93
N ALA A 31 -6.52 13.76 8.90
CA ALA A 31 -7.57 13.02 9.61
C ALA A 31 -7.05 11.66 10.10
N LEU A 32 -7.63 11.14 11.18
CA LEU A 32 -7.42 9.75 11.62
C LEU A 32 -8.38 8.84 10.88
N LEU A 33 -7.85 7.94 10.04
CA LEU A 33 -8.65 7.03 9.23
C LEU A 33 -8.41 5.57 9.61
N PRO A 34 -9.41 4.69 9.49
CA PRO A 34 -9.23 3.26 9.67
C PRO A 34 -8.36 2.69 8.55
N ILE A 35 -7.66 1.60 8.84
CA ILE A 35 -6.92 0.83 7.83
C ILE A 35 -7.94 0.29 6.82
N THR A 36 -7.66 0.44 5.54
CA THR A 36 -8.54 0.02 4.45
C THR A 36 -8.64 -1.50 4.42
N GLN A 37 -9.85 -2.00 4.69
CA GLN A 37 -10.21 -3.40 4.45
C GLN A 37 -11.19 -3.52 3.27
N LYS A 38 -12.29 -2.75 3.33
CA LYS A 38 -13.37 -2.74 2.34
C LYS A 38 -13.81 -1.34 1.92
N ILE A 39 -13.21 -0.31 2.53
CA ILE A 39 -13.59 1.10 2.36
C ILE A 39 -12.45 1.83 1.65
N VAL A 40 -12.78 2.48 0.54
CA VAL A 40 -11.85 3.31 -0.22
C VAL A 40 -12.12 4.78 0.10
N PHE A 41 -11.06 5.57 0.20
CA PHE A 41 -11.16 7.00 0.47
C PHE A 41 -10.88 7.80 -0.80
N LYS A 42 -11.48 8.98 -0.89
CA LYS A 42 -11.22 9.96 -1.95
C LYS A 42 -11.05 11.33 -1.32
N PHE A 43 -9.98 12.03 -1.68
CA PHE A 43 -9.74 13.41 -1.26
C PHE A 43 -9.41 14.26 -2.49
N ASN A 44 -10.17 15.33 -2.73
CA ASN A 44 -10.03 16.23 -3.88
C ASN A 44 -9.76 15.47 -5.19
N ASP A 45 -10.66 14.55 -5.54
CA ASP A 45 -10.61 13.74 -6.78
C ASP A 45 -9.53 12.67 -6.89
N ARG A 46 -8.75 12.43 -5.83
CA ARG A 46 -7.79 11.33 -5.78
C ARG A 46 -8.24 10.23 -4.82
N PHE A 47 -8.38 9.02 -5.35
CA PHE A 47 -8.57 7.83 -4.53
C PHE A 47 -7.27 7.42 -3.83
N PHE A 48 -7.42 6.94 -2.61
CA PHE A 48 -6.32 6.39 -1.82
C PHE A 48 -6.84 5.35 -0.82
N ALA A 49 -5.90 4.57 -0.29
CA ALA A 49 -6.15 3.62 0.77
C ALA A 49 -5.33 3.97 2.00
N VAL A 50 -5.56 3.28 3.11
CA VAL A 50 -4.80 3.42 4.34
C VAL A 50 -4.26 2.06 4.73
N CYS A 51 -2.93 1.91 4.78
CA CYS A 51 -2.27 0.70 5.29
C CYS A 51 -1.58 0.96 6.63
N GLU A 52 -1.18 -0.13 7.30
CA GLU A 52 -0.32 -0.04 8.47
C GLU A 52 1.03 0.59 8.11
N GLY A 53 1.77 1.01 9.12
CA GLY A 53 3.12 1.53 8.97
C GLY A 53 3.46 2.59 10.02
N VAL A 54 4.72 3.00 10.01
CA VAL A 54 5.26 4.01 10.93
C VAL A 54 4.98 5.41 10.39
N GLY A 55 4.61 6.32 11.29
CA GLY A 55 4.40 7.73 10.98
C GLY A 55 3.09 8.05 10.23
N ASP A 56 2.93 9.34 9.95
CA ASP A 56 1.77 9.91 9.28
C ASP A 56 1.80 9.57 7.78
N LEU A 57 0.68 9.07 7.23
CA LEU A 57 0.57 8.70 5.81
C LEU A 57 0.26 9.92 4.95
N ASP A 58 1.09 10.22 3.94
CA ASP A 58 0.66 11.10 2.85
C ASP A 58 -0.35 10.35 1.98
N PHE A 59 -1.56 10.89 1.80
CA PHE A 59 -2.61 10.25 1.01
C PHE A 59 -2.18 9.93 -0.44
N LYS A 60 -1.16 10.63 -0.96
CA LYS A 60 -0.64 10.42 -2.31
C LYS A 60 0.28 9.20 -2.41
N ASP A 61 0.92 8.80 -1.33
CA ASP A 61 1.89 7.70 -1.31
C ASP A 61 1.24 6.31 -1.38
N TYR A 62 -0.07 6.21 -1.12
CA TYR A 62 -0.80 4.93 -1.12
C TYR A 62 -2.11 4.99 -1.92
N PRO A 63 -2.04 5.16 -3.25
CA PRO A 63 -3.21 5.42 -4.11
C PRO A 63 -4.14 4.21 -4.28
N LYS A 64 -3.67 2.99 -4.03
CA LYS A 64 -4.44 1.75 -4.13
C LYS A 64 -4.21 0.85 -2.92
N ASN A 65 -5.22 0.05 -2.57
CA ASN A 65 -5.12 -0.91 -1.49
C ASN A 65 -4.34 -2.15 -1.96
N LEU A 66 -3.03 -2.20 -1.69
CA LEU A 66 -2.17 -3.31 -2.06
C LEU A 66 -2.39 -4.53 -1.16
N ASP A 67 -2.36 -5.72 -1.77
CA ASP A 67 -2.45 -7.02 -1.12
C ASP A 67 -1.49 -7.99 -1.81
N PHE A 68 -0.49 -8.47 -1.06
CA PHE A 68 0.55 -9.36 -1.58
C PHE A 68 0.28 -10.85 -1.31
N SER A 69 -0.96 -11.23 -0.97
CA SER A 69 -1.35 -12.63 -0.75
C SER A 69 -1.15 -13.52 -1.97
N ALA A 70 -1.20 -12.95 -3.18
CA ALA A 70 -0.96 -13.68 -4.42
C ALA A 70 0.48 -13.60 -4.93
N LEU A 71 1.33 -12.74 -4.36
CA LEU A 71 2.72 -12.59 -4.82
C LEU A 71 3.54 -13.80 -4.39
N GLU A 72 4.20 -14.46 -5.33
CA GLU A 72 5.00 -15.65 -5.05
C GLU A 72 6.42 -15.28 -4.60
N SER A 73 6.91 -15.90 -3.52
CA SER A 73 8.28 -15.66 -3.04
C SER A 73 9.34 -16.06 -4.07
N GLU A 74 9.06 -17.10 -4.87
CA GLU A 74 9.92 -17.50 -6.00
C GLU A 74 9.99 -16.43 -7.09
N THR A 75 8.89 -15.70 -7.34
CA THR A 75 8.91 -14.56 -8.28
C THR A 75 9.85 -13.47 -7.79
N ILE A 76 9.77 -13.12 -6.50
CA ILE A 76 10.65 -12.10 -5.89
C ILE A 76 12.11 -12.57 -5.93
N GLU A 77 12.38 -13.80 -5.51
CA GLU A 77 13.72 -14.40 -5.50
C GLU A 77 14.35 -14.42 -6.90
N ASN A 78 13.62 -14.94 -7.90
CA ASN A 78 14.11 -15.01 -9.27
C ASN A 78 14.41 -13.63 -9.86
N TYR A 79 13.60 -12.63 -9.53
CA TYR A 79 13.85 -11.26 -9.98
C TYR A 79 15.12 -10.69 -9.33
N LEU A 80 15.22 -10.77 -8.00
CA LEU A 80 16.33 -10.15 -7.25
C LEU A 80 17.68 -10.85 -7.48
N LEU A 81 17.69 -12.17 -7.58
CA LEU A 81 18.94 -12.96 -7.68
C LEU A 81 19.34 -13.28 -9.12
N ASN A 82 18.36 -13.51 -10.00
CA ASN A 82 18.59 -14.02 -11.35
C ASN A 82 18.22 -13.01 -12.45
N ALA A 83 17.77 -11.80 -12.09
CA ALA A 83 17.24 -10.79 -13.03
C ALA A 83 16.16 -11.34 -13.97
N LYS A 84 15.39 -12.33 -13.50
CA LYS A 84 14.39 -13.03 -14.30
C LYS A 84 13.00 -12.45 -14.06
N GLU A 85 12.48 -11.77 -15.07
CA GLU A 85 11.12 -11.21 -15.05
C GLU A 85 10.04 -12.31 -15.02
N PRO A 86 8.96 -12.13 -14.22
CA PRO A 86 7.81 -13.03 -14.26
C PRO A 86 7.08 -12.94 -15.61
N LYS A 87 6.70 -14.10 -16.15
CA LYS A 87 5.88 -14.19 -17.38
C LYS A 87 4.40 -13.94 -17.12
N ASN A 88 3.96 -14.11 -15.87
CA ASN A 88 2.58 -13.89 -15.46
C ASN A 88 2.37 -12.39 -15.18
N GLU A 89 1.45 -11.75 -15.90
CA GLU A 89 1.14 -10.32 -15.76
C GLU A 89 0.71 -9.93 -14.34
N LEU A 90 -0.02 -10.80 -13.63
CA LEU A 90 -0.38 -10.57 -12.22
C LEU A 90 0.86 -10.54 -11.33
N GLN A 91 1.75 -11.53 -11.47
CA GLN A 91 2.99 -11.58 -10.71
C GLN A 91 3.87 -10.37 -11.02
N LYS A 92 3.92 -9.95 -12.29
CA LYS A 92 4.66 -8.77 -12.71
C LYS A 92 4.13 -7.50 -12.06
N ALA A 93 2.81 -7.30 -12.06
CA ALA A 93 2.19 -6.16 -11.42
C ALA A 93 2.41 -6.15 -9.89
N LEU A 94 2.23 -7.30 -9.24
CA LEU A 94 2.45 -7.42 -7.79
C LEU A 94 3.91 -7.23 -7.41
N LEU A 95 4.85 -7.74 -8.21
CA LEU A 95 6.28 -7.53 -8.00
C LEU A 95 6.65 -6.04 -8.12
N ALA A 96 6.16 -5.36 -9.16
CA ALA A 96 6.38 -3.92 -9.33
C ALA A 96 5.82 -3.12 -8.14
N ASP A 97 4.61 -3.46 -7.68
CA ASP A 97 4.01 -2.84 -6.49
C ASP A 97 4.80 -3.11 -5.22
N PHE A 98 5.33 -4.34 -5.06
CA PHE A 98 6.12 -4.74 -3.91
C PHE A 98 7.45 -3.97 -3.85
N LEU A 99 8.13 -3.82 -4.97
CA LEU A 99 9.37 -3.04 -5.07
C LEU A 99 9.11 -1.55 -4.83
N ALA A 100 8.02 -0.99 -5.38
CA ALA A 100 7.64 0.40 -5.12
C ALA A 100 7.38 0.68 -3.64
N VAL A 101 6.82 -0.29 -2.90
CA VAL A 101 6.67 -0.20 -1.44
C VAL A 101 8.04 -0.18 -0.75
N TYR A 102 8.99 -1.00 -1.18
CA TYR A 102 10.37 -0.95 -0.67
C TYR A 102 11.03 0.41 -0.91
N ASP A 103 10.99 0.91 -2.15
CA ASP A 103 11.58 2.20 -2.49
C ASP A 103 11.02 3.32 -1.61
N LYS A 104 9.69 3.32 -1.41
CA LYS A 104 9.01 4.29 -0.55
C LYS A 104 9.37 4.11 0.93
N ASN A 105 9.52 2.88 1.40
CA ASN A 105 9.95 2.57 2.76
C ASN A 105 11.40 3.02 3.03
N ILE A 106 12.28 2.86 2.04
CA ILE A 106 13.66 3.36 2.08
C ILE A 106 13.65 4.89 2.11
N GLU A 107 12.90 5.55 1.21
CA GLU A 107 12.75 7.00 1.17
C GLU A 107 12.31 7.58 2.54
N LYS A 108 11.41 6.87 3.22
CA LYS A 108 10.80 7.28 4.49
C LYS A 108 11.48 6.69 5.73
N GLN A 109 12.59 5.96 5.55
CA GLN A 109 13.43 5.38 6.60
C GLN A 109 12.70 4.44 7.57
N GLY A 110 12.00 3.43 7.04
CA GLY A 110 11.40 2.36 7.84
C GLY A 110 10.18 1.73 7.16
N TYR A 111 9.42 0.90 7.90
CA TYR A 111 8.14 0.36 7.43
C TYR A 111 7.04 1.43 7.39
N TYR A 112 7.22 2.45 6.55
CA TYR A 112 6.28 3.54 6.36
C TYR A 112 4.99 3.07 5.68
N LEU A 113 5.10 2.22 4.66
CA LEU A 113 4.01 1.45 4.07
C LEU A 113 4.20 0.00 4.48
N LYS A 114 3.22 -0.53 5.20
CA LYS A 114 3.10 -1.96 5.50
C LYS A 114 1.75 -2.48 4.98
N PRO A 115 1.63 -2.72 3.66
CA PRO A 115 0.46 -3.36 3.07
C PRO A 115 0.26 -4.78 3.57
N ARG A 116 -0.92 -5.33 3.28
CA ARG A 116 -1.25 -6.69 3.67
C ARG A 116 -0.32 -7.70 3.00
N PHE A 117 0.18 -8.67 3.77
CA PHE A 117 1.15 -9.68 3.37
C PHE A 117 2.55 -9.16 3.02
N PHE A 118 2.86 -7.87 3.19
CA PHE A 118 4.18 -7.35 2.82
C PHE A 118 5.31 -7.99 3.65
N CYS A 119 5.21 -7.94 4.98
CA CYS A 119 6.22 -8.52 5.88
C CYS A 119 6.29 -10.05 5.78
N GLU A 120 5.17 -10.71 5.51
CA GLU A 120 5.12 -12.16 5.29
C GLU A 120 5.92 -12.57 4.05
N ARG A 121 5.85 -11.79 2.96
CA ARG A 121 6.67 -12.02 1.76
C ARG A 121 8.14 -11.74 2.00
N GLU A 122 8.46 -10.68 2.72
CA GLU A 122 9.83 -10.37 3.13
C GLU A 122 10.43 -11.50 3.97
N MET A 123 9.71 -11.99 4.99
CA MET A 123 10.16 -13.09 5.84
C MET A 123 10.37 -14.39 5.04
N GLN A 124 9.43 -14.74 4.17
CA GLN A 124 9.55 -15.91 3.30
C GLN A 124 10.74 -15.81 2.34
N LEU A 125 11.06 -14.61 1.84
CA LEU A 125 12.23 -14.40 1.00
C LEU A 125 13.52 -14.62 1.81
N ILE A 126 13.61 -14.06 3.02
CA ILE A 126 14.76 -14.24 3.92
C ILE A 126 14.97 -15.73 4.23
N GLU A 127 13.91 -16.45 4.57
CA GLU A 127 13.96 -17.89 4.84
C GLU A 127 14.39 -18.75 3.64
N ARG A 128 14.21 -18.26 2.41
CA ARG A 128 14.63 -18.95 1.19
C ARG A 128 16.09 -18.66 0.85
N VAL A 129 16.54 -17.43 1.05
CA VAL A 129 17.91 -16.98 0.72
C VAL A 129 18.93 -17.41 1.78
N LEU A 130 18.53 -17.51 3.05
CA LEU A 130 19.43 -17.88 4.16
C LEU A 130 19.51 -19.40 4.43
N LYS A 131 18.87 -20.23 3.61
CA LYS A 131 19.01 -21.70 3.67
C LYS A 131 20.23 -22.16 2.88
#